data_AF-A0A3S1N994-F1
#
_entry.id   AF-A0A3S1N994-F1
#
_cell.length_a   1.000
_cell.length_b   1.000
_cell.length_c   1.000
_cell.angle_alpha   90.00
_cell.angle_beta   90.00
_cell.angle_gamma   90.00
#
_symmetry.space_group_name_H-M   'P 1'
#
loop_
_entity.id
_entity.type
_entity.pdbx_description
1 polymer ?
#
loop_
_entity_poly.entity_id
_entity_poly.type
_entity_poly.pdbx_seq_one_letter_code
_entity_poly.pdbx_strand_id
1 'polypeptide(L)'
;MSDIFKSLFLRDDPVYIIDRPCGFGKTSEMIKSFRTDRRYLVVTPLLGEVDRIIERSEVEFDQPDSTGEYKTKRESLRELLASGRNVATTHALYEDIAILAGQGLLDGYEIIIDEVPEVCRGIEGLTLRSFIEFYLGREYVTVDPETGRVDATNKWRDNAGEVNDTLKEKFFGPACAGTLYFVEGVFFMWTLPEILLRSGRSLTIYTFMAEGSMLLAYLRKLGIGYSHDEDPEANEAFRKKARELITLEKIPSLHGVRLSFTGQMDGKAVGKRVSNALRGIRRYDLGDDLSCVLVTCAKRNWFLNGLDDDQVKKGMKPKPGPFASGSRLFDGVTWLANTTRGTNDYIEKSTLVYLYDQNINHYINRWLGTGRHGVEQDQYALTELIQWIYRSRVRRGEKITVYLPSFRMRSILEDYLNGEDNSKNRNRVTKSDAEYYKKTRNFG
;
A
#
# COMPACT_ATOMS: atom_id res chain seq x y z
N MET A 1 27.26 13.85 13.58
CA MET A 1 28.10 12.85 12.88
C MET A 1 28.35 13.39 11.49
N SER A 2 29.62 13.52 11.06
CA SER A 2 29.95 14.04 9.73
C SER A 2 29.47 13.09 8.63
N ASP A 3 29.14 13.61 7.45
CA ASP A 3 28.65 12.81 6.31
C ASP A 3 29.64 11.70 5.87
N ILE A 4 30.92 11.86 6.20
CA ILE A 4 31.97 10.85 5.98
C ILE A 4 31.68 9.57 6.77
N PHE A 5 31.25 9.67 8.04
CA PHE A 5 30.93 8.48 8.84
C PHE A 5 29.64 7.79 8.38
N LYS A 6 28.67 8.52 7.84
CA LYS A 6 27.46 7.92 7.25
C LYS A 6 27.80 7.06 6.04
N SER A 7 28.78 7.45 5.22
CA SER A 7 29.15 6.71 4.01
C SER A 7 29.79 5.34 4.28
N LEU A 8 30.41 5.13 5.46
CA LEU A 8 31.12 3.88 5.75
C LEU A 8 30.20 2.68 6.05
N PHE A 9 28.93 2.94 6.34
CA PHE A 9 27.96 1.93 6.79
C PHE A 9 26.85 1.67 5.76
N LEU A 10 26.85 2.39 4.63
CA LEU A 10 25.88 2.18 3.57
C LEU A 10 26.43 1.21 2.53
N ARG A 11 25.60 0.26 2.16
CA ARG A 11 25.83 -0.75 1.15
C ARG A 11 25.65 -0.15 -0.25
N ASP A 12 26.58 -0.49 -1.15
CA ASP A 12 26.49 -0.18 -2.59
C ASP A 12 25.93 -1.34 -3.43
N ASP A 13 25.83 -2.55 -2.85
CA ASP A 13 25.22 -3.71 -3.51
C ASP A 13 23.76 -3.48 -3.91
N PRO A 14 23.31 -4.08 -5.02
CA PRO A 14 21.94 -3.91 -5.49
C PRO A 14 20.92 -4.45 -4.49
N VAL A 15 19.73 -3.83 -4.46
CA VAL A 15 18.54 -4.42 -3.83
C VAL A 15 18.10 -5.64 -4.63
N TYR A 16 17.80 -6.76 -3.97
CA TYR A 16 17.32 -7.97 -4.63
C TYR A 16 15.79 -7.98 -4.60
N ILE A 17 15.16 -7.99 -5.77
CA ILE A 17 13.71 -8.08 -5.91
C ILE A 17 13.36 -9.50 -6.34
N ILE A 18 12.67 -10.25 -5.47
CA ILE A 18 12.14 -11.57 -5.78
C ILE A 18 10.65 -11.40 -6.12
N ASP A 19 10.34 -11.44 -7.40
CA ASP A 19 9.01 -11.23 -7.94
C ASP A 19 8.37 -12.59 -8.29
N ARG A 20 7.42 -13.02 -7.46
CA ARG A 20 6.71 -14.28 -7.66
C ARG A 20 5.21 -14.08 -7.43
N PRO A 21 4.34 -14.86 -8.09
CA PRO A 21 2.90 -14.74 -7.93
C PRO A 21 2.36 -14.81 -6.50
N CYS A 22 1.17 -14.27 -6.30
CA CYS A 22 0.42 -14.43 -5.04
C CYS A 22 0.11 -15.91 -4.80
N GLY A 23 0.41 -16.40 -3.59
CA GLY A 23 0.17 -17.81 -3.23
C GLY A 23 1.24 -18.79 -3.71
N PHE A 24 2.35 -18.31 -4.28
CA PHE A 24 3.48 -19.14 -4.73
C PHE A 24 4.31 -19.75 -3.58
N GLY A 25 4.05 -19.34 -2.33
CA GLY A 25 4.80 -19.84 -1.17
C GLY A 25 6.03 -19.00 -0.80
N LYS A 26 6.19 -17.80 -1.37
CA LYS A 26 7.29 -16.85 -1.09
C LYS A 26 7.73 -16.83 0.38
N THR A 27 6.81 -16.55 1.30
CA THR A 27 7.17 -16.45 2.71
C THR A 27 7.52 -17.80 3.35
N SER A 28 6.97 -18.91 2.84
CA SER A 28 7.39 -20.25 3.28
C SER A 28 8.78 -20.63 2.77
N GLU A 29 9.13 -20.22 1.56
CA GLU A 29 10.50 -20.36 1.02
C GLU A 29 11.48 -19.50 1.80
N MET A 30 11.13 -18.24 2.08
CA MET A 30 11.90 -17.33 2.92
C MET A 30 12.18 -17.96 4.29
N ILE A 31 11.15 -18.48 4.99
CA ILE A 31 11.32 -19.10 6.32
C ILE A 31 12.29 -20.29 6.28
N LYS A 32 12.22 -21.12 5.23
CA LYS A 32 13.12 -22.27 5.05
C LYS A 32 14.55 -21.88 4.64
N SER A 33 14.74 -20.66 4.14
CA SER A 33 16.04 -20.18 3.67
C SER A 33 16.95 -19.67 4.79
N PHE A 34 16.42 -19.47 6.01
CA PHE A 34 17.18 -18.93 7.12
C PHE A 34 18.30 -19.87 7.55
N ARG A 35 19.42 -19.26 7.95
CA ARG A 35 20.64 -19.93 8.38
C ARG A 35 21.06 -19.47 9.77
N THR A 36 21.53 -20.40 10.58
CA THR A 36 21.95 -20.13 11.97
C THR A 36 23.21 -19.27 12.09
N ASP A 37 24.01 -19.14 11.04
CA ASP A 37 25.24 -18.32 11.01
C ASP A 37 25.01 -16.86 10.57
N ARG A 38 23.74 -16.44 10.45
CA ARG A 38 23.33 -15.13 9.92
C ARG A 38 22.41 -14.41 10.90
N ARG A 39 22.27 -13.10 10.69
CA ARG A 39 21.35 -12.22 11.43
C ARG A 39 20.31 -11.67 10.47
N TYR A 40 19.03 -11.78 10.82
CA TYR A 40 17.93 -11.37 9.95
C TYR A 40 17.08 -10.28 10.59
N LEU A 41 16.69 -9.29 9.77
CA LEU A 41 15.60 -8.37 10.08
C LEU A 41 14.53 -8.58 9.03
N VAL A 42 13.43 -9.22 9.42
CA VAL A 42 12.30 -9.50 8.54
C VAL A 42 11.18 -8.51 8.83
N VAL A 43 10.71 -7.82 7.79
CA VAL A 43 9.68 -6.80 7.89
C VAL A 43 8.50 -7.22 7.03
N THR A 44 7.33 -7.37 7.63
CA THR A 44 6.11 -7.85 6.96
C THR A 44 4.94 -6.89 7.13
N PRO A 45 3.85 -6.99 6.35
CA PRO A 45 2.75 -6.03 6.49
C PRO A 45 1.91 -6.24 7.76
N LEU A 46 1.88 -7.45 8.33
CA LEU A 46 0.92 -7.85 9.36
C LEU A 46 1.56 -8.62 10.51
N LEU A 47 1.02 -8.43 11.72
CA LEU A 47 1.47 -9.15 12.92
C LEU A 47 1.30 -10.67 12.80
N GLY A 48 0.23 -11.16 12.19
CA GLY A 48 0.06 -12.61 11.98
C GLY A 48 1.13 -13.25 11.08
N GLU A 49 1.76 -12.46 10.20
CA GLU A 49 2.92 -12.92 9.42
C GLU A 49 4.19 -12.96 10.27
N VAL A 50 4.35 -12.01 11.20
CA VAL A 50 5.43 -12.01 12.21
C VAL A 50 5.31 -13.27 13.08
N ASP A 51 4.12 -13.53 13.62
CA ASP A 51 3.85 -14.72 14.44
C ASP A 51 4.20 -16.00 13.68
N ARG A 52 3.81 -16.09 12.39
CA ARG A 52 4.14 -17.25 11.56
C ARG A 52 5.65 -17.44 11.35
N ILE A 53 6.42 -16.37 11.19
CA ILE A 53 7.87 -16.46 11.06
C ILE A 53 8.48 -17.02 12.35
N ILE A 54 8.08 -16.47 13.50
CA ILE A 54 8.56 -16.89 14.82
C ILE A 54 8.22 -18.37 15.08
N GLU A 55 6.99 -18.79 14.77
CA GLU A 55 6.52 -20.15 15.04
C GLU A 55 7.11 -21.22 14.11
N ARG A 56 7.43 -20.87 12.86
CA ARG A 56 7.79 -21.86 11.82
C ARG A 56 9.27 -21.84 11.42
N SER A 57 10.02 -20.84 11.84
CA SER A 57 11.46 -20.77 11.58
C SER A 57 12.21 -21.75 12.49
N GLU A 58 13.19 -22.45 11.93
CA GLU A 58 14.14 -23.26 12.71
C GLU A 58 15.16 -22.37 13.46
N VAL A 59 15.37 -21.15 12.95
CA VAL A 59 16.20 -20.12 13.59
C VAL A 59 15.31 -19.29 14.52
N GLU A 60 15.77 -18.98 15.73
CA GLU A 60 15.04 -18.18 16.72
C GLU A 60 14.87 -16.74 16.23
N PHE A 61 13.64 -16.22 16.32
CA PHE A 61 13.26 -14.85 16.02
C PHE A 61 12.51 -14.23 17.20
N ASP A 62 12.75 -12.94 17.43
CA ASP A 62 12.00 -12.12 18.37
C ASP A 62 11.20 -11.05 17.66
N GLN A 63 10.12 -10.60 18.30
CA GLN A 63 9.33 -9.46 17.88
C GLN A 63 9.54 -8.30 18.87
N PRO A 64 9.71 -7.05 18.39
CA PRO A 64 9.70 -5.90 19.28
C PRO A 64 8.33 -5.70 19.92
N ASP A 65 8.31 -5.56 21.23
CA ASP A 65 7.10 -5.28 22.00
C ASP A 65 7.24 -3.99 22.83
N SER A 66 6.14 -3.59 23.46
CA SER A 66 6.11 -2.48 24.42
C SER A 66 5.56 -2.96 25.75
N THR A 67 5.82 -4.22 26.10
CA THR A 67 5.24 -4.90 27.27
C THR A 67 6.36 -5.42 28.16
N GLY A 68 6.24 -5.23 29.47
CA GLY A 68 7.26 -5.70 30.41
C GLY A 68 8.41 -4.70 30.58
N GLU A 69 9.62 -5.09 30.18
CA GLU A 69 10.87 -4.37 30.50
C GLU A 69 11.05 -3.06 29.71
N TYR A 70 10.54 -3.00 28.48
CA TYR A 70 10.70 -1.83 27.60
C TYR A 70 9.47 -0.94 27.58
N LYS A 71 9.67 0.39 27.63
CA LYS A 71 8.56 1.35 27.60
C LYS A 71 8.05 1.58 26.17
N THR A 72 8.89 1.37 25.17
CA THR A 72 8.54 1.57 23.76
C THR A 72 9.03 0.44 22.87
N LYS A 73 8.32 0.20 21.75
CA LYS A 73 8.75 -0.75 20.72
C LYS A 73 10.12 -0.44 20.14
N ARG A 74 10.49 0.84 20.05
CA ARG A 74 11.81 1.27 19.58
C ARG A 74 12.93 0.84 20.53
N GLU A 75 12.71 0.95 21.84
CA GLU A 75 13.68 0.50 22.85
C GLU A 75 13.88 -1.02 22.77
N SER A 76 12.78 -1.78 22.71
CA SER A 76 12.83 -3.23 22.52
C SER A 76 13.56 -3.61 21.23
N LEU A 77 13.21 -2.99 20.09
CA LEU A 77 13.86 -3.22 18.81
C LEU A 77 15.37 -2.91 18.86
N ARG A 78 15.75 -1.80 19.50
CA ARG A 78 17.15 -1.43 19.67
C ARG A 78 17.94 -2.49 20.42
N GLU A 79 17.41 -3.00 21.53
CA GLU A 79 18.11 -4.00 22.34
C GLU A 79 18.25 -5.33 21.61
N LEU A 80 17.19 -5.78 20.93
CA LEU A 80 17.24 -6.98 20.09
C LEU A 80 18.32 -6.88 19.00
N LEU A 81 18.39 -5.74 18.30
CA LEU A 81 19.39 -5.51 17.27
C LEU A 81 20.81 -5.39 17.84
N ALA A 82 20.98 -4.70 18.97
CA ALA A 82 22.28 -4.54 19.63
C ALA A 82 22.83 -5.87 20.15
N SER A 83 21.94 -6.75 20.63
CA SER A 83 22.26 -8.11 21.05
C SER A 83 22.45 -9.10 19.89
N GLY A 84 22.29 -8.65 18.64
CA GLY A 84 22.50 -9.49 17.45
C GLY A 84 21.42 -10.55 17.21
N ARG A 85 20.23 -10.40 17.82
CA ARG A 85 19.10 -11.32 17.69
C ARG A 85 18.46 -11.21 16.30
N ASN A 86 17.83 -12.27 15.80
CA ASN A 86 17.00 -12.15 14.60
C ASN A 86 15.66 -11.52 14.99
N VAL A 87 15.19 -10.58 14.17
CA VAL A 87 14.00 -9.79 14.47
C VAL A 87 12.99 -9.91 13.35
N ALA A 88 11.74 -10.20 13.71
CA ALA A 88 10.59 -10.13 12.81
C ALA A 88 9.66 -9.01 13.29
N THR A 89 9.25 -8.11 12.39
CA THR A 89 8.42 -6.97 12.74
C THR A 89 7.56 -6.48 11.59
N THR A 90 6.75 -5.45 11.82
CA THR A 90 5.84 -4.91 10.80
C THR A 90 6.34 -3.61 10.19
N HIS A 91 5.76 -3.25 9.02
CA HIS A 91 6.04 -1.98 8.32
C HIS A 91 5.79 -0.74 9.20
N ALA A 92 4.99 -0.87 10.25
CA ALA A 92 4.72 0.22 11.19
C ALA A 92 6.00 0.72 11.90
N LEU A 93 7.05 -0.09 12.00
CA LEU A 93 8.31 0.30 12.62
C LEU A 93 9.34 0.86 11.62
N TYR A 94 9.00 1.14 10.36
CA TYR A 94 10.01 1.62 9.40
C TYR A 94 10.76 2.88 9.85
N GLU A 95 10.09 3.84 10.48
CA GLU A 95 10.74 5.05 10.99
C GLU A 95 11.71 4.72 12.15
N ASP A 96 11.33 3.83 13.05
CA ASP A 96 12.19 3.36 14.14
C ASP A 96 13.39 2.58 13.60
N ILE A 97 13.16 1.66 12.66
CA ILE A 97 14.21 0.90 11.98
C ILE A 97 15.18 1.86 11.30
N ALA A 98 14.71 2.90 10.62
CA ALA A 98 15.55 3.88 9.96
C ALA A 98 16.43 4.68 10.94
N ILE A 99 15.89 5.04 12.10
CA ILE A 99 16.66 5.70 13.16
C ILE A 99 17.78 4.77 13.66
N LEU A 100 17.48 3.49 13.87
CA LEU A 100 18.46 2.50 14.35
C LEU A 100 19.49 2.12 13.26
N ALA A 101 19.08 2.10 12.01
CA ALA A 101 19.96 1.97 10.85
C ALA A 101 21.02 3.09 10.83
N GLY A 102 20.60 4.34 11.08
CA GLY A 102 21.52 5.48 11.20
C GLY A 102 22.48 5.41 12.38
N GLN A 103 22.29 4.45 13.29
CA GLN A 103 23.18 4.15 14.42
C GLN A 103 24.14 2.98 14.12
N GLY A 104 24.09 2.39 12.92
CA GLY A 104 24.90 1.23 12.53
C GLY A 104 24.37 -0.12 13.06
N LEU A 105 23.17 -0.15 13.64
CA LEU A 105 22.63 -1.39 14.24
C LEU A 105 22.18 -2.43 13.20
N LEU A 106 22.14 -2.07 11.92
CA LEU A 106 21.72 -2.98 10.85
C LEU A 106 22.89 -3.55 10.04
N ASP A 107 24.12 -3.05 10.15
CA ASP A 107 25.23 -3.33 9.21
C ASP A 107 25.49 -4.83 8.99
N GLY A 108 25.29 -5.64 10.03
CA GLY A 108 25.50 -7.08 10.01
C GLY A 108 24.26 -7.93 9.69
N TYR A 109 23.13 -7.31 9.34
CA TYR A 109 21.85 -7.97 9.11
C TYR A 109 21.54 -8.20 7.64
N GLU A 110 20.95 -9.34 7.32
CA GLU A 110 20.24 -9.59 6.07
C GLU A 110 18.80 -9.09 6.25
N ILE A 111 18.46 -8.01 5.55
CA ILE A 111 17.15 -7.37 5.66
C ILE A 111 16.22 -7.98 4.61
N ILE A 112 15.06 -8.45 5.04
CA ILE A 112 14.06 -9.03 4.15
C ILE A 112 12.74 -8.29 4.35
N ILE A 113 12.16 -7.79 3.27
CA ILE A 113 10.83 -7.17 3.26
C ILE A 113 9.89 -8.10 2.52
N ASP A 114 8.83 -8.56 3.19
CA ASP A 114 7.78 -9.37 2.56
C ASP A 114 6.62 -8.47 2.10
N GLU A 115 6.16 -8.71 0.87
CA GLU A 115 5.31 -7.82 0.06
C GLU A 115 5.96 -6.45 -0.26
N VAL A 116 5.57 -5.81 -1.38
CA VAL A 116 6.11 -4.47 -1.69
C VAL A 116 5.76 -3.49 -0.56
N PRO A 117 6.75 -2.73 -0.05
CA PRO A 117 6.48 -1.67 0.91
C PRO A 117 5.68 -0.54 0.27
N GLU A 118 4.86 0.15 1.06
CA GLU A 118 4.40 1.48 0.67
C GLU A 118 5.62 2.40 0.61
N VAL A 119 5.93 2.95 -0.55
CA VAL A 119 7.14 3.78 -0.73
C VAL A 119 6.86 5.26 -0.70
N CYS A 120 5.64 5.69 -1.04
CA CYS A 120 5.22 7.08 -1.07
C CYS A 120 3.74 7.17 -0.71
N ARG A 121 3.38 8.09 0.18
CA ARG A 121 1.97 8.39 0.50
C ARG A 121 1.77 9.84 0.86
N GLY A 122 0.59 10.38 0.56
CA GLY A 122 0.23 11.72 1.01
C GLY A 122 -0.01 11.77 2.52
N ILE A 123 0.43 12.84 3.17
CA ILE A 123 0.11 13.12 4.57
C ILE A 123 -0.91 14.25 4.60
N GLU A 124 -2.15 13.93 4.96
CA GLU A 124 -3.22 14.93 5.06
C GLU A 124 -3.18 15.69 6.39
N GLY A 125 -3.97 16.75 6.50
CA GLY A 125 -4.29 17.38 7.79
C GLY A 125 -3.33 18.47 8.24
N LEU A 126 -2.55 19.06 7.32
CA LEU A 126 -1.84 20.31 7.55
C LEU A 126 -2.11 21.26 6.39
N THR A 127 -2.50 22.50 6.69
CA THR A 127 -2.66 23.52 5.66
C THR A 127 -1.32 24.17 5.36
N LEU A 128 -1.14 24.66 4.13
CA LEU A 128 0.04 25.41 3.72
C LEU A 128 0.34 26.56 4.69
N ARG A 129 -0.69 27.34 5.04
CA ARG A 129 -0.57 28.48 5.95
C ARG A 129 -0.05 28.04 7.33
N SER A 130 -0.65 27.00 7.91
CA SER A 130 -0.23 26.49 9.22
C SER A 130 1.22 25.99 9.19
N PHE A 131 1.63 25.31 8.12
CA PHE A 131 3.02 24.85 7.99
C PHE A 131 4.00 26.02 7.93
N ILE A 132 3.73 27.02 7.08
CA ILE A 132 4.60 28.19 6.96
C ILE A 132 4.66 28.98 8.27
N GLU A 133 3.53 29.30 8.89
CA GLU A 133 3.48 30.17 10.07
C GLU A 133 4.04 29.49 11.34
N PHE A 134 3.69 28.22 11.57
CA PHE A 134 3.99 27.56 12.85
C PHE A 134 5.16 26.60 12.80
N TYR A 135 5.45 25.98 11.66
CA TYR A 135 6.56 25.01 11.55
C TYR A 135 7.81 25.71 11.05
N LEU A 136 7.74 26.31 9.84
CA LEU A 136 8.90 26.94 9.21
C LEU A 136 9.23 28.30 9.82
N GLY A 137 8.24 29.19 9.96
CA GLY A 137 8.42 30.55 10.49
C GLY A 137 8.80 30.61 11.97
N ARG A 138 8.60 29.52 12.71
CA ARG A 138 9.06 29.35 14.09
C ARG A 138 10.29 28.45 14.21
N GLU A 139 10.89 28.04 13.08
CA GLU A 139 12.16 27.29 13.01
C GLU A 139 12.13 25.91 13.68
N TYR A 140 10.96 25.26 13.70
CA TYR A 140 10.84 23.86 14.14
C TYR A 140 11.22 22.88 13.03
N VAL A 141 11.16 23.31 11.77
CA VAL A 141 11.61 22.54 10.61
C VAL A 141 12.48 23.38 9.69
N THR A 142 13.34 22.72 8.94
CA THR A 142 13.97 23.26 7.72
C THR A 142 13.43 22.53 6.50
N VAL A 143 13.40 23.21 5.36
CA VAL A 143 13.04 22.61 4.07
C VAL A 143 14.23 22.75 3.13
N ASP A 144 14.69 21.63 2.59
CA ASP A 144 15.71 21.61 1.55
C ASP A 144 15.12 22.21 0.26
N PRO A 145 15.72 23.27 -0.30
CA PRO A 145 15.15 24.01 -1.42
C PRO A 145 15.20 23.24 -2.75
N GLU A 146 16.08 22.26 -2.89
CA GLU A 146 16.25 21.48 -4.13
C GLU A 146 15.34 20.26 -4.16
N THR A 147 15.26 19.54 -3.04
CA THR A 147 14.55 18.27 -2.92
C THR A 147 13.16 18.41 -2.32
N GLY A 148 12.91 19.50 -1.58
CA GLY A 148 11.71 19.69 -0.77
C GLY A 148 11.67 18.83 0.50
N ARG A 149 12.77 18.18 0.89
CA ARG A 149 12.83 17.39 2.13
C ARG A 149 12.65 18.29 3.35
N VAL A 150 11.83 17.85 4.30
CA VAL A 150 11.55 18.55 5.55
C VAL A 150 12.26 17.83 6.69
N ASP A 151 13.18 18.54 7.35
CA ASP A 151 13.97 18.00 8.46
C ASP A 151 13.58 18.71 9.78
N ALA A 152 13.42 17.93 10.86
CA ALA A 152 13.14 18.49 12.18
C ALA A 152 14.41 19.12 12.79
N THR A 153 14.31 20.38 13.23
CA THR A 153 15.42 21.06 13.93
C THR A 153 15.60 20.54 15.35
N ASN A 154 16.77 20.79 15.95
CA ASN A 154 17.00 20.49 17.37
C ASN A 154 15.93 21.14 18.27
N LYS A 155 15.49 22.36 17.92
CA LYS A 155 14.40 23.05 18.61
C LYS A 155 13.12 22.22 18.68
N TRP A 156 12.72 21.54 17.62
CA TRP A 156 11.53 20.66 17.70
C TRP A 156 11.82 19.41 18.50
N ARG A 157 12.99 18.81 18.32
CA ARG A 157 13.38 17.58 19.04
C ARG A 157 13.39 17.79 20.55
N ASP A 158 13.91 18.93 21.00
CA ASP A 158 14.04 19.25 22.42
C ASP A 158 12.69 19.62 23.07
N ASN A 159 11.75 20.17 22.29
CA ASN A 159 10.46 20.67 22.81
C ASN A 159 9.24 19.87 22.33
N ALA A 160 9.43 18.67 21.76
CA ALA A 160 8.38 17.93 21.05
C ALA A 160 7.13 17.68 21.91
N GLY A 161 7.31 17.38 23.19
CA GLY A 161 6.21 17.15 24.13
C GLY A 161 5.42 18.42 24.47
N GLU A 162 6.07 19.58 24.49
CA GLU A 162 5.46 20.86 24.89
C GLU A 162 4.61 21.48 23.79
N VAL A 163 4.97 21.20 22.53
CA VAL A 163 4.33 21.83 21.35
C VAL A 163 3.35 20.91 20.61
N ASN A 164 3.08 19.70 21.13
CA ASN A 164 2.29 18.68 20.42
C ASN A 164 0.83 19.11 20.15
N ASP A 165 0.26 19.98 20.98
CA ASP A 165 -1.08 20.55 20.79
C ASP A 165 -1.17 21.45 19.53
N THR A 166 -0.03 22.02 19.12
CA THR A 166 0.10 22.97 18.02
C THR A 166 0.76 22.32 16.80
N LEU A 167 1.87 21.60 17.01
CA LEU A 167 2.62 20.87 16.00
C LEU A 167 2.26 19.39 16.08
N LYS A 168 1.44 18.96 15.12
CA LYS A 168 0.92 17.59 15.06
C LYS A 168 2.05 16.55 15.01
N GLU A 169 2.05 15.64 15.97
CA GLU A 169 3.01 14.53 16.12
C GLU A 169 3.26 13.72 14.85
N LYS A 170 2.22 13.51 14.03
CA LYS A 170 2.31 12.74 12.78
C LYS A 170 3.27 13.30 11.72
N PHE A 171 3.77 14.54 11.89
CA PHE A 171 4.82 15.12 11.05
C PHE A 171 6.20 15.06 11.71
N PHE A 172 6.26 14.92 13.04
CA PHE A 172 7.50 14.93 13.81
C PHE A 172 8.36 13.70 13.53
N GLY A 173 7.78 12.49 13.63
CA GLY A 173 8.47 11.22 13.31
C GLY A 173 9.05 11.23 11.89
N PRO A 174 8.22 11.51 10.86
CA PRO A 174 8.70 11.61 9.49
C PRO A 174 9.82 12.63 9.26
N ALA A 175 9.69 13.83 9.84
CA ALA A 175 10.72 14.87 9.74
C ALA A 175 12.00 14.50 10.51
N CYS A 176 11.89 13.72 11.59
CA CYS A 176 13.04 13.22 12.33
C CYS A 176 13.81 12.13 11.57
N ALA A 177 13.08 11.28 10.86
CA ALA A 177 13.60 10.16 10.08
C ALA A 177 14.04 10.53 8.65
N GLY A 178 13.90 11.80 8.24
CA GLY A 178 14.25 12.25 6.88
C GLY A 178 13.31 11.72 5.79
N THR A 179 12.06 11.43 6.15
CA THR A 179 11.04 10.83 5.26
C THR A 179 9.90 11.79 4.90
N LEU A 180 9.90 13.00 5.44
CA LEU A 180 8.90 14.02 5.13
C LEU A 180 9.36 14.88 3.95
N TYR A 181 8.50 15.03 2.96
CA TYR A 181 8.71 15.90 1.80
C TYR A 181 7.56 16.88 1.63
N PHE A 182 7.90 18.11 1.25
CA PHE A 182 6.99 19.16 0.88
C PHE A 182 7.11 19.44 -0.62
N VAL A 183 6.32 18.71 -1.39
CA VAL A 183 6.40 18.65 -2.85
C VAL A 183 5.63 19.80 -3.46
N GLU A 184 6.29 20.53 -4.37
CA GLU A 184 5.72 21.63 -5.15
C GLU A 184 5.03 22.73 -4.31
N GLY A 185 5.44 22.88 -3.05
CA GLY A 185 4.90 23.92 -2.17
C GLY A 185 3.45 23.67 -1.71
N VAL A 186 2.86 22.50 -1.95
CA VAL A 186 1.44 22.25 -1.66
C VAL A 186 1.12 20.84 -1.15
N PHE A 187 2.01 19.87 -1.34
CA PHE A 187 1.73 18.46 -1.04
C PHE A 187 2.72 17.89 -0.04
N PHE A 188 2.22 17.49 1.13
CA PHE A 188 3.03 16.76 2.11
C PHE A 188 3.01 15.28 1.78
N MET A 189 4.19 14.68 1.73
CA MET A 189 4.40 13.30 1.35
C MET A 189 5.34 12.63 2.35
N TRP A 190 4.99 11.43 2.75
CA TRP A 190 5.89 10.51 3.42
C TRP A 190 6.54 9.59 2.37
N THR A 191 7.83 9.28 2.55
CA THR A 191 8.56 8.30 1.72
C THR A 191 9.16 7.20 2.58
N LEU A 192 9.32 5.99 2.02
CA LEU A 192 10.08 4.94 2.68
C LEU A 192 11.51 5.45 2.99
N PRO A 193 12.05 5.26 4.20
CA PRO A 193 13.38 5.73 4.54
C PRO A 193 14.45 5.19 3.60
N GLU A 194 15.15 6.08 2.88
CA GLU A 194 16.23 5.68 1.96
C GLU A 194 17.32 4.88 2.67
N ILE A 195 17.63 5.23 3.92
CA ILE A 195 18.64 4.53 4.70
C ILE A 195 18.35 3.03 4.81
N LEU A 196 17.08 2.62 4.91
CA LEU A 196 16.68 1.21 4.96
C LEU A 196 17.09 0.48 3.67
N LEU A 197 17.01 1.16 2.52
CA LEU A 197 17.31 0.57 1.22
C LEU A 197 18.81 0.35 0.98
N ARG A 198 19.64 1.05 1.77
CA ARG A 198 21.10 1.04 1.71
C ARG A 198 21.74 0.40 2.95
N SER A 199 20.97 -0.01 3.95
CA SER A 199 21.51 -0.56 5.19
C SER A 199 21.65 -2.06 5.13
N GLY A 200 22.47 -2.57 6.04
CA GLY A 200 22.68 -3.99 6.25
C GLY A 200 23.56 -4.66 5.22
N ARG A 201 23.76 -5.95 5.44
CA ARG A 201 24.58 -6.81 4.60
C ARG A 201 23.92 -7.07 3.25
N SER A 202 22.60 -7.21 3.24
CA SER A 202 21.80 -7.40 2.03
C SER A 202 20.38 -6.87 2.27
N LEU A 203 19.71 -6.52 1.18
CA LEU A 203 18.28 -6.22 1.18
C LEU A 203 17.59 -7.03 0.09
N THR A 204 16.63 -7.87 0.52
CA THR A 204 15.76 -8.64 -0.36
C THR A 204 14.32 -8.23 -0.17
N ILE A 205 13.60 -7.95 -1.26
CA ILE A 205 12.18 -7.59 -1.22
C ILE A 205 11.40 -8.64 -2.01
N TYR A 206 10.53 -9.35 -1.31
CA TYR A 206 9.58 -10.29 -1.90
C TYR A 206 8.34 -9.55 -2.36
N THR A 207 7.91 -9.77 -3.59
CA THR A 207 6.69 -9.12 -4.09
C THR A 207 6.05 -9.90 -5.24
N PHE A 208 4.99 -9.31 -5.81
CA PHE A 208 4.44 -9.69 -7.09
C PHE A 208 4.16 -8.43 -7.93
N MET A 209 4.54 -8.45 -9.21
CA MET A 209 4.36 -7.36 -10.18
C MET A 209 5.10 -6.06 -9.77
N ALA A 210 6.39 -6.19 -9.46
CA ALA A 210 7.28 -5.11 -9.04
C ALA A 210 7.34 -3.97 -10.07
N GLU A 211 7.32 -4.27 -11.37
CA GLU A 211 7.34 -3.26 -12.43
C GLU A 211 6.18 -2.27 -12.36
N GLY A 212 4.99 -2.74 -11.99
CA GLY A 212 3.83 -1.89 -11.79
C GLY A 212 3.83 -1.17 -10.43
N SER A 213 4.72 -1.52 -9.51
CA SER A 213 4.77 -0.88 -8.19
C SER A 213 5.55 0.43 -8.22
N MET A 214 5.26 1.31 -7.25
CA MET A 214 6.05 2.54 -7.06
C MET A 214 7.48 2.25 -6.58
N LEU A 215 7.80 1.03 -6.11
CA LEU A 215 9.10 0.68 -5.54
C LEU A 215 10.25 0.84 -6.54
N LEU A 216 10.13 0.28 -7.74
CA LEU A 216 11.22 0.35 -8.72
C LEU A 216 11.44 1.78 -9.22
N ALA A 217 10.37 2.56 -9.38
CA ALA A 217 10.48 3.98 -9.67
C ALA A 217 11.19 4.75 -8.55
N TYR A 218 10.91 4.40 -7.29
CA TYR A 218 11.57 5.00 -6.14
C TYR A 218 13.06 4.65 -6.09
N LEU A 219 13.42 3.38 -6.29
CA LEU A 219 14.83 2.95 -6.38
C LEU A 219 15.59 3.69 -7.49
N ARG A 220 15.00 3.80 -8.68
CA ARG A 220 15.58 4.57 -9.80
C ARG A 220 15.78 6.04 -9.45
N LYS A 221 14.80 6.68 -8.80
CA LYS A 221 14.89 8.07 -8.35
C LYS A 221 16.05 8.29 -7.37
N LEU A 222 16.27 7.34 -6.46
CA LEU A 222 17.36 7.39 -5.48
C LEU A 222 18.72 6.96 -6.07
N GLY A 223 18.76 6.52 -7.33
CA GLY A 223 19.98 5.96 -7.92
C GLY A 223 20.43 4.65 -7.26
N ILE A 224 19.51 3.90 -6.67
CA ILE A 224 19.79 2.60 -6.05
C ILE A 224 19.64 1.50 -7.11
N GLY A 225 20.73 0.78 -7.37
CA GLY A 225 20.71 -0.39 -8.25
C GLY A 225 19.86 -1.52 -7.67
N TYR A 226 19.21 -2.30 -8.54
CA TYR A 226 18.48 -3.49 -8.12
C TYR A 226 18.63 -4.62 -9.12
N SER A 227 18.62 -5.85 -8.60
CA SER A 227 18.44 -7.06 -9.39
C SER A 227 16.98 -7.48 -9.31
N HIS A 228 16.40 -7.86 -10.43
CA HIS A 228 14.99 -8.25 -10.53
C HIS A 228 14.91 -9.68 -11.04
N ASP A 229 14.56 -10.58 -10.12
CA ASP A 229 14.36 -11.99 -10.39
C ASP A 229 12.87 -12.25 -10.55
N GLU A 230 12.43 -12.57 -11.76
CA GLU A 230 11.06 -12.97 -12.09
C GLU A 230 11.02 -14.42 -12.55
N ASP A 231 9.85 -15.05 -12.39
CA ASP A 231 9.55 -16.35 -12.99
C ASP A 231 8.46 -16.19 -14.07
N PRO A 232 8.83 -16.03 -15.35
CA PRO A 232 7.87 -15.81 -16.43
C PRO A 232 6.88 -16.97 -16.61
N GLU A 233 7.32 -18.21 -16.38
CA GLU A 233 6.48 -19.39 -16.52
C GLU A 233 5.42 -19.43 -15.41
N ALA A 234 5.83 -19.16 -14.17
CA ALA A 234 4.91 -19.04 -13.04
C ALA A 234 3.93 -17.87 -13.22
N ASN A 235 4.40 -16.73 -13.72
CA ASN A 235 3.56 -15.56 -14.01
C ASN A 235 2.49 -15.88 -15.06
N GLU A 236 2.87 -16.58 -16.14
CA GLU A 236 1.96 -17.00 -17.19
C GLU A 236 0.95 -18.05 -16.68
N ALA A 237 1.40 -19.03 -15.88
CA ALA A 237 0.52 -20.02 -15.26
C ALA A 237 -0.48 -19.36 -14.30
N PHE A 238 -0.02 -18.38 -13.50
CA PHE A 238 -0.87 -17.60 -12.61
C PHE A 238 -1.94 -16.80 -13.38
N ARG A 239 -1.57 -16.14 -14.48
CA ARG A 239 -2.50 -15.41 -15.35
C ARG A 239 -3.57 -16.31 -15.95
N LYS A 240 -3.17 -17.47 -16.50
CA LYS A 240 -4.10 -18.46 -17.07
C LYS A 240 -5.10 -18.94 -16.01
N LYS A 241 -4.60 -19.29 -14.82
CA LYS A 241 -5.46 -19.69 -13.70
C LYS A 241 -6.40 -18.57 -13.27
N ALA A 242 -5.92 -17.32 -13.23
CA ALA A 242 -6.77 -16.16 -12.94
C ALA A 242 -7.89 -16.02 -13.98
N ARG A 243 -7.59 -16.22 -15.27
CA ARG A 243 -8.57 -16.14 -16.37
C ARG A 243 -9.70 -17.16 -16.23
N GLU A 244 -9.40 -18.36 -15.74
CA GLU A 244 -10.36 -19.44 -15.50
C GLU A 244 -11.25 -19.19 -14.28
N LEU A 245 -10.71 -18.51 -13.26
CA LEU A 245 -11.37 -18.34 -11.97
C LEU A 245 -12.13 -17.02 -11.84
N ILE A 246 -11.77 -15.99 -12.61
CA ILE A 246 -12.35 -14.65 -12.48
C ILE A 246 -13.43 -14.42 -13.54
N THR A 247 -14.66 -14.23 -13.07
CA THR A 247 -15.76 -13.70 -13.86
C THR A 247 -15.85 -12.19 -13.66
N LEU A 248 -15.85 -11.42 -14.75
CA LEU A 248 -15.94 -9.96 -14.72
C LEU A 248 -17.36 -9.49 -15.01
N GLU A 249 -17.90 -8.66 -14.13
CA GLU A 249 -19.22 -8.07 -14.25
C GLU A 249 -19.18 -6.54 -14.28
N LYS A 250 -20.17 -5.96 -14.94
CA LYS A 250 -20.35 -4.50 -15.03
C LYS A 250 -21.39 -4.05 -14.01
N ILE A 251 -21.41 -2.74 -13.74
CA ILE A 251 -22.59 -2.10 -13.14
C ILE A 251 -23.02 -1.00 -14.11
N PRO A 252 -23.91 -1.28 -15.07
CA PRO A 252 -24.21 -0.38 -16.19
C PRO A 252 -24.66 1.02 -15.75
N SER A 253 -25.38 1.12 -14.64
CA SER A 253 -25.83 2.40 -14.07
C SER A 253 -24.69 3.30 -13.58
N LEU A 254 -23.48 2.76 -13.40
CA LEU A 254 -22.27 3.50 -13.05
C LEU A 254 -21.37 3.84 -14.24
N HIS A 255 -21.80 3.57 -15.47
CA HIS A 255 -21.07 4.02 -16.65
C HIS A 255 -20.87 5.55 -16.63
N GLY A 256 -19.63 6.00 -16.91
CA GLY A 256 -19.23 7.41 -16.91
C GLY A 256 -19.12 8.06 -15.53
N VAL A 257 -19.34 7.32 -14.43
CA VAL A 257 -19.11 7.84 -13.07
C VAL A 257 -17.61 7.90 -12.80
N ARG A 258 -17.12 9.06 -12.34
CA ARG A 258 -15.72 9.24 -11.95
C ARG A 258 -15.47 8.57 -10.60
N LEU A 259 -14.87 7.37 -10.64
CA LEU A 259 -14.58 6.56 -9.45
C LEU A 259 -13.12 6.69 -8.96
N SER A 260 -12.35 7.64 -9.49
CA SER A 260 -11.04 7.99 -8.92
C SER A 260 -11.20 8.51 -7.49
N PHE A 261 -10.15 8.52 -6.68
CA PHE A 261 -10.23 9.07 -5.32
C PHE A 261 -10.87 10.45 -5.32
N THR A 262 -10.33 11.39 -6.11
CA THR A 262 -10.87 12.76 -6.24
C THR A 262 -12.29 12.77 -6.78
N GLY A 263 -12.62 11.96 -7.80
CA GLY A 263 -13.99 11.89 -8.34
C GLY A 263 -15.01 11.36 -7.33
N GLN A 264 -14.59 10.45 -6.46
CA GLN A 264 -15.39 9.98 -5.33
C GLN A 264 -15.55 11.05 -4.24
N MET A 265 -14.71 12.08 -4.24
CA MET A 265 -14.85 13.19 -3.30
C MET A 265 -15.93 14.20 -3.72
N ASP A 266 -16.37 14.15 -4.98
CA ASP A 266 -17.33 15.09 -5.58
C ASP A 266 -18.79 14.80 -5.16
N GLY A 267 -19.14 15.27 -3.96
CA GLY A 267 -20.51 15.62 -3.56
C GLY A 267 -21.56 14.50 -3.43
N LYS A 268 -22.80 14.92 -3.09
CA LYS A 268 -23.93 14.02 -2.79
C LYS A 268 -24.47 13.26 -4.02
N ALA A 269 -24.27 13.79 -5.23
CA ALA A 269 -24.83 13.23 -6.47
C ALA A 269 -24.18 11.89 -6.85
N VAL A 270 -22.84 11.82 -6.78
CA VAL A 270 -22.09 10.57 -6.98
C VAL A 270 -22.51 9.55 -5.93
N GLY A 271 -22.60 9.96 -4.66
CA GLY A 271 -23.04 9.11 -3.56
C GLY A 271 -24.40 8.45 -3.80
N LYS A 272 -25.42 9.25 -4.16
CA LYS A 272 -26.77 8.74 -4.45
C LYS A 272 -26.79 7.77 -5.63
N ARG A 273 -26.06 8.07 -6.70
CA ARG A 273 -26.00 7.22 -7.90
C ARG A 273 -25.34 5.87 -7.58
N VAL A 274 -24.22 5.88 -6.85
CA VAL A 274 -23.53 4.67 -6.42
C VAL A 274 -24.38 3.85 -5.46
N SER A 275 -24.97 4.46 -4.43
CA SER A 275 -25.86 3.77 -3.49
C SER A 275 -27.04 3.09 -4.19
N ASN A 276 -27.70 3.77 -5.14
CA ASN A 276 -28.81 3.18 -5.91
C ASN A 276 -28.35 2.02 -6.80
N ALA A 277 -27.16 2.12 -7.41
CA ALA A 277 -26.59 1.03 -8.19
C ALA A 277 -26.29 -0.19 -7.32
N LEU A 278 -25.71 0.03 -6.13
CA LEU A 278 -25.45 -1.01 -5.15
C LEU A 278 -26.73 -1.66 -4.62
N ARG A 279 -27.81 -0.88 -4.45
CA ARG A 279 -29.13 -1.42 -4.14
C ARG A 279 -29.68 -2.31 -5.26
N GLY A 280 -29.37 -1.97 -6.51
CA GLY A 280 -29.69 -2.76 -7.68
C GLY A 280 -29.03 -4.13 -7.63
N ILE A 281 -27.69 -4.16 -7.54
CA ILE A 281 -26.95 -5.44 -7.47
C ILE A 281 -27.37 -6.26 -6.24
N ARG A 282 -27.66 -5.63 -5.09
CA ARG A 282 -28.20 -6.32 -3.91
C ARG A 282 -29.50 -7.05 -4.20
N ARG A 283 -30.37 -6.49 -5.04
CA ARG A 283 -31.68 -7.07 -5.32
C ARG A 283 -31.61 -8.18 -6.37
N TYR A 284 -30.78 -8.01 -7.38
CA TYR A 284 -30.83 -8.85 -8.59
C TYR A 284 -29.68 -9.86 -8.67
N ASP A 285 -28.50 -9.52 -8.16
CA ASP A 285 -27.29 -10.28 -8.44
C ASP A 285 -26.65 -10.88 -7.18
N LEU A 286 -26.78 -10.22 -6.03
CA LEU A 286 -26.23 -10.70 -4.76
C LEU A 286 -27.26 -11.58 -4.05
N GLY A 287 -26.85 -12.81 -3.70
CA GLY A 287 -27.65 -13.72 -2.88
C GLY A 287 -27.86 -13.22 -1.45
N ASP A 288 -28.62 -13.97 -0.66
CA ASP A 288 -28.99 -13.55 0.70
C ASP A 288 -27.78 -13.38 1.62
N ASP A 289 -26.79 -14.27 1.50
CA ASP A 289 -25.54 -14.22 2.25
C ASP A 289 -24.58 -13.15 1.72
N LEU A 290 -24.56 -12.02 2.43
CA LEU A 290 -23.66 -10.91 2.14
C LEU A 290 -22.26 -11.07 2.74
N SER A 291 -22.06 -12.03 3.65
CA SER A 291 -20.76 -12.21 4.31
C SER A 291 -19.66 -12.59 3.31
N CYS A 292 -20.06 -13.18 2.19
CA CYS A 292 -19.18 -13.53 1.08
C CYS A 292 -18.80 -12.34 0.16
N VAL A 293 -19.32 -11.13 0.41
CA VAL A 293 -19.12 -9.95 -0.44
C VAL A 293 -18.03 -9.04 0.13
N LEU A 294 -17.05 -8.71 -0.70
CA LEU A 294 -16.01 -7.72 -0.42
C LEU A 294 -16.25 -6.47 -1.27
N VAL A 295 -16.16 -5.29 -0.67
CA VAL A 295 -16.32 -4.02 -1.39
C VAL A 295 -15.15 -3.09 -1.12
N THR A 296 -14.75 -2.30 -2.11
CA THR A 296 -13.79 -1.22 -1.92
C THR A 296 -14.27 0.08 -2.57
N CYS A 297 -14.00 1.18 -1.87
CA CYS A 297 -14.20 2.59 -2.27
C CYS A 297 -13.43 3.48 -1.27
N ALA A 298 -13.42 4.80 -1.43
CA ALA A 298 -12.84 5.68 -0.42
C ALA A 298 -13.52 5.47 0.95
N LYS A 299 -12.73 5.32 2.04
CA LYS A 299 -13.22 4.94 3.39
C LYS A 299 -14.43 5.79 3.84
N ARG A 300 -14.36 7.11 3.63
CA ARG A 300 -15.43 8.07 4.00
C ARG A 300 -16.76 7.85 3.26
N ASN A 301 -16.73 7.22 2.09
CA ASN A 301 -17.92 6.93 1.30
C ASN A 301 -18.61 5.66 1.78
N TRP A 302 -17.87 4.72 2.37
CA TRP A 302 -18.46 3.56 3.03
C TRP A 302 -18.89 3.84 4.46
N PHE A 303 -18.05 4.55 5.22
CA PHE A 303 -18.27 4.90 6.63
C PHE A 303 -18.42 6.40 6.80
N LEU A 304 -19.57 6.85 7.31
CA LEU A 304 -19.84 8.26 7.60
C LEU A 304 -18.87 8.76 8.67
N ASN A 305 -18.20 9.87 8.39
CA ASN A 305 -17.20 10.50 9.26
C ASN A 305 -16.05 9.57 9.67
N GLY A 306 -15.83 8.46 8.94
CA GLY A 306 -14.69 7.55 9.04
C GLY A 306 -14.11 7.42 10.44
N LEU A 307 -14.77 6.67 11.33
CA LEU A 307 -14.23 6.42 12.66
C LEU A 307 -12.77 5.92 12.54
N ASP A 308 -11.89 6.50 13.34
CA ASP A 308 -10.56 5.94 13.55
C ASP A 308 -10.66 4.71 14.49
N ASP A 309 -9.60 3.90 14.49
CA ASP A 309 -9.59 2.65 15.23
C ASP A 309 -9.76 2.87 16.74
N ASP A 310 -9.36 4.02 17.26
CA ASP A 310 -9.51 4.38 18.67
C ASP A 310 -10.96 4.72 19.03
N GLN A 311 -11.69 5.36 18.13
CA GLN A 311 -13.13 5.57 18.27
C GLN A 311 -13.91 4.26 18.23
N VAL A 312 -13.49 3.31 17.38
CA VAL A 312 -14.07 1.95 17.35
C VAL A 312 -13.77 1.20 18.64
N LYS A 313 -12.53 1.24 19.16
CA LYS A 313 -12.13 0.65 20.45
C LYS A 313 -12.92 1.24 21.63
N LYS A 314 -13.33 2.50 21.55
CA LYS A 314 -14.23 3.17 22.53
C LYS A 314 -15.71 2.77 22.38
N GLY A 315 -16.03 1.78 21.55
CA GLY A 315 -17.37 1.22 21.41
C GLY A 315 -18.30 1.99 20.48
N MET A 316 -17.81 2.99 19.72
CA MET A 316 -18.64 3.69 18.74
C MET A 316 -18.91 2.79 17.53
N LYS A 317 -20.19 2.65 17.16
CA LYS A 317 -20.57 1.90 15.96
C LYS A 317 -20.41 2.77 14.71
N PRO A 318 -19.81 2.24 13.63
CA PRO A 318 -19.69 2.97 12.38
C PRO A 318 -21.07 3.24 11.78
N LYS A 319 -21.25 4.43 11.21
CA LYS A 319 -22.48 4.81 10.50
C LYS A 319 -22.28 4.67 8.99
N PRO A 320 -23.32 4.35 8.21
CA PRO A 320 -23.19 4.19 6.76
C PRO A 320 -22.89 5.53 6.08
N GLY A 321 -21.82 5.54 5.28
CA GLY A 321 -21.44 6.67 4.43
C GLY A 321 -22.30 6.79 3.17
N PRO A 322 -22.03 7.80 2.31
CA PRO A 322 -22.81 8.08 1.10
C PRO A 322 -23.05 6.91 0.14
N PHE A 323 -22.12 5.96 0.00
CA PHE A 323 -22.26 4.80 -0.90
C PHE A 323 -23.02 3.66 -0.21
N ALA A 324 -22.83 3.50 1.10
CA ALA A 324 -23.47 2.45 1.87
C ALA A 324 -24.90 2.78 2.29
N SER A 325 -25.20 4.06 2.53
CA SER A 325 -26.52 4.51 2.98
C SER A 325 -27.56 4.29 1.89
N GLY A 326 -28.56 3.45 2.16
CA GLY A 326 -29.62 3.08 1.21
C GLY A 326 -29.29 1.93 0.26
N SER A 327 -28.05 1.42 0.27
CA SER A 327 -27.65 0.27 -0.59
C SER A 327 -28.16 -1.07 -0.07
N ARG A 328 -28.49 -1.14 1.23
CA ARG A 328 -28.80 -2.39 1.98
C ARG A 328 -27.64 -3.38 2.04
N LEU A 329 -26.41 -2.90 1.89
CA LEU A 329 -25.19 -3.71 1.99
C LEU A 329 -24.42 -3.51 3.30
N PHE A 330 -24.57 -2.34 3.94
CA PHE A 330 -23.68 -1.89 5.01
C PHE A 330 -23.45 -2.91 6.14
N ASP A 331 -24.51 -3.56 6.62
CA ASP A 331 -24.45 -4.46 7.78
C ASP A 331 -23.96 -5.89 7.43
N GLY A 332 -23.89 -6.24 6.15
CA GLY A 332 -23.63 -7.62 5.71
C GLY A 332 -22.34 -7.81 4.92
N VAL A 333 -21.83 -6.77 4.27
CA VAL A 333 -20.62 -6.88 3.42
C VAL A 333 -19.38 -6.38 4.15
N THR A 334 -18.22 -6.89 3.77
CA THR A 334 -16.94 -6.42 4.29
C THR A 334 -16.37 -5.32 3.38
N TRP A 335 -16.09 -4.14 3.94
CA TRP A 335 -15.29 -3.13 3.24
C TRP A 335 -13.80 -3.38 3.47
N LEU A 336 -13.02 -3.28 2.39
CA LEU A 336 -11.56 -3.41 2.44
C LEU A 336 -10.92 -2.27 1.66
N ALA A 337 -9.87 -1.67 2.23
CA ALA A 337 -9.08 -0.68 1.51
C ALA A 337 -8.44 -1.33 0.27
N ASN A 338 -8.41 -0.60 -0.84
CA ASN A 338 -7.84 -1.09 -2.10
C ASN A 338 -6.31 -1.27 -2.03
N THR A 339 -5.66 -0.70 -1.01
CA THR A 339 -4.22 -0.83 -0.74
C THR A 339 -3.88 -1.92 0.27
N THR A 340 -4.86 -2.70 0.75
CA THR A 340 -4.58 -3.79 1.71
C THR A 340 -3.82 -4.94 1.05
N ARG A 341 -2.72 -5.36 1.68
CA ARG A 341 -1.82 -6.43 1.22
C ARG A 341 -1.55 -7.45 2.33
N GLY A 342 -0.98 -8.60 1.98
CA GLY A 342 -0.43 -9.55 2.96
C GLY A 342 -1.42 -10.34 3.84
N THR A 343 -2.72 -10.03 3.87
CA THR A 343 -3.70 -10.72 4.76
C THR A 343 -4.40 -11.92 4.10
N ASN A 344 -4.79 -12.91 4.91
CA ASN A 344 -5.67 -14.01 4.51
C ASN A 344 -7.10 -13.88 5.12
N ASP A 345 -7.43 -12.79 5.80
CA ASP A 345 -8.68 -12.64 6.57
C ASP A 345 -9.96 -12.56 5.72
N TYR A 346 -9.80 -12.50 4.39
CA TYR A 346 -10.90 -12.37 3.42
C TYR A 346 -10.92 -13.51 2.41
N ILE A 347 -10.20 -14.60 2.70
CA ILE A 347 -9.97 -15.71 1.77
C ILE A 347 -11.27 -16.46 1.44
N GLU A 348 -12.35 -16.28 2.18
CA GLU A 348 -13.68 -16.85 1.93
C GLU A 348 -14.54 -16.02 0.97
N LYS A 349 -14.17 -14.76 0.70
CA LYS A 349 -14.98 -13.86 -0.13
C LYS A 349 -15.09 -14.38 -1.57
N SER A 350 -16.31 -14.44 -2.09
CA SER A 350 -16.62 -14.98 -3.43
C SER A 350 -17.02 -13.93 -4.44
N THR A 351 -17.51 -12.78 -3.96
CA THR A 351 -18.04 -11.70 -4.78
C THR A 351 -17.36 -10.40 -4.41
N LEU A 352 -16.73 -9.74 -5.37
CA LEU A 352 -15.94 -8.54 -5.15
C LEU A 352 -16.56 -7.35 -5.89
N VAL A 353 -16.70 -6.21 -5.22
CA VAL A 353 -17.25 -4.98 -5.79
C VAL A 353 -16.19 -3.87 -5.71
N TYR A 354 -15.54 -3.58 -6.83
CA TYR A 354 -14.41 -2.66 -6.90
C TYR A 354 -14.85 -1.28 -7.43
N LEU A 355 -15.21 -0.37 -6.52
CA LEU A 355 -15.69 0.97 -6.85
C LEU A 355 -14.57 2.00 -6.86
N TYR A 356 -13.44 1.66 -7.48
CA TYR A 356 -12.28 2.54 -7.57
C TYR A 356 -11.75 2.62 -9.00
N ASP A 357 -11.27 3.79 -9.40
CA ASP A 357 -10.43 3.98 -10.58
C ASP A 357 -9.02 4.35 -10.10
N GLN A 358 -8.13 3.35 -10.04
CA GLN A 358 -6.89 3.41 -9.27
C GLN A 358 -5.79 4.19 -10.01
N ASN A 359 -5.35 5.31 -9.45
CA ASN A 359 -4.30 6.14 -10.04
C ASN A 359 -3.27 6.48 -8.96
N ILE A 360 -2.01 6.62 -9.36
CA ILE A 360 -0.99 7.22 -8.49
C ILE A 360 -1.36 8.70 -8.29
N ASN A 361 -1.20 9.20 -7.07
CA ASN A 361 -1.36 10.63 -6.82
C ASN A 361 -0.44 11.44 -7.75
N HIS A 362 -0.96 12.48 -8.40
CA HIS A 362 -0.23 13.20 -9.43
C HIS A 362 1.03 13.91 -8.92
N TYR A 363 1.08 14.31 -7.63
CA TYR A 363 2.27 14.88 -7.02
C TYR A 363 3.32 13.80 -6.78
N ILE A 364 2.92 12.64 -6.24
CA ILE A 364 3.81 11.48 -6.07
C ILE A 364 4.38 11.03 -7.41
N ASN A 365 3.53 10.91 -8.42
CA ASN A 365 3.92 10.49 -9.77
C ASN A 365 4.93 11.44 -10.41
N ARG A 366 4.72 12.77 -10.29
CA ARG A 366 5.71 13.75 -10.77
C ARG A 366 7.01 13.69 -9.98
N TRP A 367 6.91 13.54 -8.65
CA TRP A 367 8.06 13.44 -7.78
C TRP A 367 8.92 12.20 -8.05
N LEU A 368 8.29 11.05 -8.31
CA LEU A 368 8.95 9.80 -8.72
C LEU A 368 9.56 9.85 -10.13
N GLY A 369 9.19 10.84 -10.94
CA GLY A 369 9.67 10.96 -12.32
C GLY A 369 9.01 9.98 -13.30
N THR A 370 7.91 9.33 -12.92
CA THR A 370 7.16 8.31 -13.68
C THR A 370 6.27 8.90 -14.80
N GLY A 371 6.70 10.03 -15.40
CA GLY A 371 6.00 10.69 -16.50
C GLY A 371 4.51 11.01 -16.25
N ARG A 372 3.75 11.43 -17.27
CA ARG A 372 2.28 11.57 -17.21
C ARG A 372 1.55 10.52 -18.06
N HIS A 373 2.27 9.51 -18.57
CA HIS A 373 1.78 8.66 -19.65
C HIS A 373 1.23 7.33 -19.12
N GLY A 374 0.01 7.00 -19.55
CA GLY A 374 -0.88 6.03 -18.91
C GLY A 374 -0.42 4.57 -18.78
N VAL A 375 0.72 4.17 -19.35
CA VAL A 375 1.20 2.77 -19.25
C VAL A 375 1.62 2.44 -17.82
N GLU A 376 2.42 3.30 -17.19
CA GLU A 376 2.88 3.09 -15.81
C GLU A 376 1.73 3.22 -14.80
N GLN A 377 0.76 4.11 -15.08
CA GLN A 377 -0.47 4.24 -14.29
C GLN A 377 -1.38 3.01 -14.40
N ASP A 378 -1.48 2.42 -15.59
CA ASP A 378 -2.29 1.21 -15.83
C ASP A 378 -1.61 -0.02 -15.23
N GLN A 379 -0.27 -0.12 -15.30
CA GLN A 379 0.50 -1.17 -14.62
C GLN A 379 0.33 -1.07 -13.10
N TYR A 380 0.44 0.11 -12.52
CA TYR A 380 0.16 0.34 -11.10
C TYR A 380 -1.27 -0.04 -10.72
N ALA A 381 -2.24 0.40 -11.51
CA ALA A 381 -3.64 0.07 -11.31
C ALA A 381 -3.89 -1.45 -11.35
N LEU A 382 -3.24 -2.16 -12.28
CA LEU A 382 -3.30 -3.61 -12.40
C LEU A 382 -2.71 -4.30 -11.16
N THR A 383 -1.50 -3.91 -10.74
CA THR A 383 -0.81 -4.49 -9.57
C THR A 383 -1.69 -4.37 -8.32
N GLU A 384 -2.22 -3.17 -8.03
CA GLU A 384 -3.10 -2.95 -6.87
C GLU A 384 -4.40 -3.76 -6.98
N LEU A 385 -5.01 -3.81 -8.17
CA LEU A 385 -6.25 -4.55 -8.38
C LEU A 385 -6.05 -6.06 -8.20
N ILE A 386 -4.98 -6.63 -8.75
CA ILE A 386 -4.66 -8.06 -8.60
C ILE A 386 -4.37 -8.40 -7.14
N GLN A 387 -3.58 -7.57 -6.44
CA GLN A 387 -3.28 -7.77 -5.02
C GLN A 387 -4.55 -7.78 -4.16
N TRP A 388 -5.47 -6.85 -4.43
CA TRP A 388 -6.77 -6.78 -3.75
C TRP A 388 -7.68 -7.97 -4.09
N ILE A 389 -7.78 -8.34 -5.37
CA ILE A 389 -8.57 -9.51 -5.82
C ILE A 389 -8.08 -10.80 -5.15
N TYR A 390 -6.76 -10.98 -5.03
CA TYR A 390 -6.15 -12.17 -4.43
C TYR A 390 -6.18 -12.21 -2.90
N ARG A 391 -6.90 -11.27 -2.25
CA ARG A 391 -7.33 -11.45 -0.86
C ARG A 391 -8.54 -12.38 -0.73
N SER A 392 -9.24 -12.63 -1.84
CA SER A 392 -10.43 -13.47 -1.90
C SER A 392 -10.11 -14.95 -2.11
N ARG A 393 -11.16 -15.78 -2.24
CA ARG A 393 -11.04 -17.24 -2.45
C ARG A 393 -10.32 -17.66 -3.73
N VAL A 394 -10.14 -16.75 -4.69
CA VAL A 394 -9.31 -17.02 -5.89
C VAL A 394 -7.89 -17.44 -5.52
N ARG A 395 -7.37 -16.99 -4.38
CA ARG A 395 -6.08 -17.42 -3.83
C ARG A 395 -6.01 -18.93 -3.58
N ARG A 396 -7.13 -19.56 -3.22
CA ARG A 396 -7.25 -21.03 -3.05
C ARG A 396 -7.57 -21.77 -4.35
N GLY A 397 -7.65 -21.06 -5.47
CA GLY A 397 -8.07 -21.63 -6.75
C GLY A 397 -9.58 -21.75 -6.91
N GLU A 398 -10.37 -20.99 -6.14
CA GLU A 398 -11.84 -21.01 -6.23
C GLU A 398 -12.36 -19.84 -7.09
N LYS A 399 -13.47 -20.05 -7.80
CA LYS A 399 -14.03 -19.06 -8.73
C LYS A 399 -14.58 -17.83 -8.01
N ILE A 400 -14.44 -16.63 -8.58
CA ILE A 400 -15.01 -15.40 -8.03
C ILE A 400 -15.73 -14.59 -9.10
N THR A 401 -16.64 -13.71 -8.65
CA THR A 401 -17.26 -12.68 -9.50
C THR A 401 -16.75 -11.32 -9.07
N VAL A 402 -16.28 -10.51 -10.02
CA VAL A 402 -15.72 -9.18 -9.76
C VAL A 402 -16.51 -8.12 -10.53
N TYR A 403 -17.26 -7.29 -9.81
CA TYR A 403 -17.95 -6.13 -10.34
C TYR A 403 -16.98 -4.96 -10.48
N LEU A 404 -16.67 -4.59 -11.72
CA LEU A 404 -15.76 -3.51 -12.09
C LEU A 404 -16.49 -2.48 -12.97
N PRO A 405 -17.17 -1.48 -12.36
CA PRO A 405 -17.89 -0.45 -13.10
C PRO A 405 -16.98 0.46 -13.92
N SER A 406 -15.79 0.80 -13.41
CA SER A 406 -14.81 1.62 -14.13
C SER A 406 -14.41 0.90 -15.42
N PHE A 407 -14.67 1.55 -16.57
CA PHE A 407 -14.29 1.01 -17.87
C PHE A 407 -12.78 0.79 -17.94
N ARG A 408 -11.99 1.77 -17.49
CA ARG A 408 -10.52 1.68 -17.51
C ARG A 408 -10.03 0.48 -16.70
N MET A 409 -10.43 0.35 -15.44
CA MET A 409 -9.98 -0.76 -14.57
C MET A 409 -10.41 -2.11 -15.11
N ARG A 410 -11.63 -2.21 -15.65
CA ARG A 410 -12.12 -3.45 -16.26
C ARG A 410 -11.30 -3.82 -17.48
N SER A 411 -11.04 -2.88 -18.39
CA SER A 411 -10.19 -3.14 -19.57
C SER A 411 -8.76 -3.53 -19.20
N ILE A 412 -8.16 -2.87 -18.21
CA ILE A 412 -6.82 -3.24 -17.72
C ILE A 412 -6.77 -4.71 -17.28
N LEU A 413 -7.78 -5.14 -16.51
CA LEU A 413 -7.86 -6.52 -16.03
C LEU A 413 -8.23 -7.51 -17.15
N GLU A 414 -9.19 -7.16 -18.03
CA GLU A 414 -9.55 -7.99 -19.20
C GLU A 414 -8.34 -8.26 -20.09
N ASP A 415 -7.58 -7.21 -20.43
CA ASP A 415 -6.40 -7.28 -21.28
C ASP A 415 -5.31 -8.15 -20.62
N TYR A 416 -5.05 -7.95 -19.32
CA TYR A 416 -4.15 -8.83 -18.56
C TYR A 416 -4.59 -10.29 -18.59
N LEU A 417 -5.87 -10.57 -18.29
CA LEU A 417 -6.38 -11.95 -18.25
C LEU A 417 -6.34 -12.62 -19.63
N ASN A 418 -6.51 -11.86 -20.72
CA ASN A 418 -6.42 -12.37 -22.08
C ASN A 418 -4.98 -12.46 -22.60
N GLY A 419 -4.01 -11.85 -21.92
CA GLY A 419 -2.59 -11.89 -22.29
C GLY A 419 -2.25 -10.84 -23.36
N GLU A 420 -3.04 -9.77 -23.42
CA GLU A 420 -2.80 -8.65 -24.30
C GLU A 420 -1.74 -7.72 -23.71
N ASP A 421 -0.87 -7.19 -24.58
CA ASP A 421 0.23 -6.33 -24.18
C ASP A 421 -0.28 -4.95 -23.73
N ASN A 422 -0.35 -4.76 -22.40
CA ASN A 422 -0.76 -3.52 -21.75
C ASN A 422 0.21 -2.35 -22.00
N SER A 423 1.43 -2.58 -22.49
CA SER A 423 2.44 -1.54 -22.69
C SER A 423 2.19 -0.62 -23.89
N LYS A 424 1.26 -0.99 -24.78
CA LYS A 424 1.06 -0.31 -26.08
C LYS A 424 -0.23 0.51 -26.21
N ASN A 425 -1.16 0.41 -25.27
CA ASN A 425 -2.51 0.99 -25.44
C ASN A 425 -2.63 2.40 -24.82
N ARG A 426 -1.99 3.40 -25.45
CA ARG A 426 -1.98 4.81 -25.00
C ARG A 426 -3.33 5.56 -25.05
N ASN A 427 -4.35 5.06 -25.77
CA ASN A 427 -5.61 5.79 -26.02
C ASN A 427 -6.88 4.94 -25.75
N ARG A 428 -7.04 4.42 -24.52
CA ARG A 428 -8.23 3.63 -24.11
C ARG A 428 -9.50 4.48 -23.93
N VAL A 429 -9.38 5.75 -23.52
CA VAL A 429 -10.53 6.62 -23.23
C VAL A 429 -11.35 6.96 -24.48
N THR A 430 -10.73 7.09 -25.64
CA THR A 430 -11.41 7.41 -26.92
C THR A 430 -12.13 6.22 -27.57
N LYS A 431 -11.84 4.97 -27.18
CA LYS A 431 -12.59 3.79 -27.64
C LYS A 431 -13.90 3.57 -26.85
N SER A 432 -14.11 4.28 -25.73
CA SER A 432 -15.13 4.00 -24.70
C SER A 432 -16.57 4.03 -25.19
N ASP A 433 -16.91 4.95 -26.11
CA ASP A 433 -18.32 5.21 -26.41
C ASP A 433 -18.87 4.33 -27.53
N ALA A 434 -18.03 3.82 -28.44
CA ALA A 434 -18.50 3.04 -29.58
C ALA A 434 -18.65 1.54 -29.29
N GLU A 435 -17.80 0.95 -28.44
CA GLU A 435 -17.85 -0.49 -28.12
C GLU A 435 -18.81 -0.82 -26.98
N TYR A 436 -19.00 0.09 -26.01
CA TYR A 436 -19.91 -0.12 -24.89
C TYR A 436 -21.37 -0.37 -25.35
N TYR A 437 -21.83 0.31 -26.40
CA TYR A 437 -23.17 0.13 -26.98
C TYR A 437 -23.29 -1.02 -28.00
N LYS A 438 -22.18 -1.57 -28.49
CA LYS A 438 -22.23 -2.72 -29.44
C LYS A 438 -22.53 -4.04 -28.74
N LYS A 439 -22.03 -4.26 -27.51
CA LYS A 439 -22.28 -5.50 -26.76
C LYS A 439 -23.62 -5.54 -26.02
N THR A 440 -24.29 -4.41 -25.83
CA THR A 440 -25.61 -4.34 -25.16
C THR A 440 -26.79 -4.54 -26.11
N ARG A 441 -26.57 -4.62 -27.42
CA ARG A 441 -27.63 -4.85 -28.43
C ARG A 441 -27.81 -6.31 -28.87
N ASN A 442 -27.03 -7.26 -28.36
CA ASN A 442 -27.17 -8.69 -28.69
C ASN A 442 -28.02 -9.47 -27.67
N PHE A 443 -29.06 -8.83 -27.13
CA PHE A 443 -30.21 -9.50 -26.53
C PHE A 443 -31.45 -8.80 -27.09
N GLY A 444 -31.82 -9.21 -28.31
CA GLY A 444 -33.13 -9.01 -28.91
C GLY A 444 -33.77 -10.37 -29.04
#